data_AF-A0A087SWN6-F1
#
_entry.id   AF-A0A087SWN6-F1
#
_cell.length_a   1.000
_cell.length_b   1.000
_cell.length_c   1.000
_cell.angle_alpha   90.00
_cell.angle_beta   90.00
_cell.angle_gamma   90.00
#
_symmetry.space_group_name_H-M   'P 1'
#
loop_
_entity.id
_entity.type
_entity.pdbx_description
1 polymer ?
#
loop_
_entity_poly.entity_id
_entity_poly.type
_entity_poly.pdbx_seq_one_letter_code
_entity_poly.pdbx_strand_id
1 'polypeptide(L)'
;MKFLTRVKYVSDYFFKKHLLLTNTGIGVMFLGAGDAIQQNIEKKLYHGKVYDTRRTGNMMFAGSAFGILGHYWYKFLDFKFPGASAKAVGKKILSEMAIGPPLFLGFFISIGLLEGKSVVQSFQQFKKNFFLILAIGQYMLLCKQ
;
A
#
# COMPACT_ATOMS: atom_id res chain seq x y z
N MET A 1 17.15 28.68 -15.26
CA MET A 1 16.70 27.67 -16.25
C MET A 1 17.42 26.31 -16.13
N LYS A 2 18.76 26.25 -15.96
CA LYS A 2 19.54 24.99 -15.82
C LYS A 2 19.21 24.12 -14.59
N PHE A 3 18.79 24.74 -13.48
CA PHE A 3 18.38 24.01 -12.26
C PHE A 3 17.11 23.19 -12.48
N LEU A 4 16.09 23.77 -13.12
CA LEU A 4 14.83 23.09 -13.41
C LEU A 4 15.01 21.94 -14.39
N THR A 5 15.93 22.05 -15.35
CA THR A 5 16.29 20.96 -16.27
C THR A 5 17.04 19.84 -15.56
N ARG A 6 17.93 20.15 -14.62
CA ARG A 6 18.58 19.15 -13.75
C ARG A 6 17.58 18.44 -12.84
N VAL A 7 16.68 19.19 -12.22
CA VAL A 7 15.62 18.62 -11.36
C VAL A 7 14.69 17.73 -12.18
N LYS A 8 14.24 18.17 -13.38
CA LYS A 8 13.46 17.32 -14.29
C LYS A 8 14.21 16.08 -14.74
N TYR A 9 15.50 16.18 -15.06
CA TYR A 9 16.31 15.03 -15.50
C TYR A 9 16.50 14.01 -14.37
N VAL A 10 16.82 14.48 -13.16
CA VAL A 10 16.95 13.62 -11.97
C VAL A 10 15.60 13.01 -11.60
N SER A 11 14.52 13.79 -11.66
CA SER A 11 13.15 13.32 -11.46
C SER A 11 12.78 12.26 -12.51
N ASP A 12 12.96 12.51 -13.80
CA ASP A 12 12.65 11.52 -14.84
C ASP A 12 13.51 10.27 -14.70
N TYR A 13 14.78 10.39 -14.31
CA TYR A 13 15.65 9.22 -14.08
C TYR A 13 15.16 8.37 -12.90
N PHE A 14 14.85 8.98 -11.76
CA PHE A 14 14.36 8.26 -10.57
C PHE A 14 12.93 7.72 -10.76
N PHE A 15 12.04 8.49 -11.35
CA PHE A 15 10.62 8.13 -11.49
C PHE A 15 10.33 7.28 -12.74
N LYS A 16 11.15 7.29 -13.82
CA LYS A 16 10.95 6.36 -14.95
C LYS A 16 11.76 5.06 -14.82
N LYS A 17 13.01 5.11 -14.34
CA LYS A 17 13.89 3.93 -14.30
C LYS A 17 13.70 3.10 -13.04
N HIS A 18 13.38 3.75 -11.91
CA HIS A 18 13.25 3.11 -10.60
C HIS A 18 11.88 3.33 -9.95
N LEU A 19 10.81 3.51 -10.75
CA LEU A 19 9.45 3.78 -10.27
C LEU A 19 9.00 2.86 -9.12
N LEU A 20 9.40 1.59 -9.16
CA LEU A 20 9.12 0.60 -8.11
C LEU A 20 9.83 0.97 -6.80
N LEU A 21 11.12 1.29 -6.86
CA LEU A 21 11.95 1.63 -5.71
C LEU A 21 11.51 2.96 -5.09
N THR A 22 11.20 3.95 -5.92
CA THR A 22 10.78 5.29 -5.46
C THR A 22 9.40 5.24 -4.84
N ASN A 23 8.41 4.59 -5.47
CA ASN A 23 7.06 4.49 -4.91
C ASN A 23 7.01 3.60 -3.66
N THR A 24 7.72 2.47 -3.66
CA THR A 24 7.79 1.60 -2.49
C THR A 24 8.55 2.27 -1.36
N GLY A 25 9.68 2.92 -1.66
CA GLY A 25 10.47 3.65 -0.67
C GLY A 25 9.68 4.79 -0.04
N ILE A 26 8.97 5.59 -0.84
CA ILE A 26 8.07 6.63 -0.33
C ILE A 26 6.97 6.02 0.54
N GLY A 27 6.30 4.95 0.09
CA GLY A 27 5.25 4.29 0.87
C GLY A 27 5.74 3.73 2.22
N VAL A 28 6.90 3.08 2.23
CA VAL A 28 7.55 2.57 3.45
C VAL A 28 7.87 3.72 4.41
N MET A 29 8.44 4.81 3.88
CA MET A 29 8.77 5.99 4.69
C MET A 29 7.52 6.63 5.28
N PHE A 30 6.44 6.77 4.50
CA PHE A 30 5.18 7.33 4.98
C PHE A 30 4.54 6.46 6.07
N LEU A 31 4.52 5.13 5.89
CA LEU A 31 3.97 4.22 6.89
C LEU A 31 4.81 4.19 8.16
N GLY A 32 6.14 4.16 8.05
CA GLY A 32 7.04 4.22 9.19
C GLY A 32 6.93 5.55 9.95
N ALA A 33 6.91 6.69 9.24
CA ALA A 33 6.75 8.00 9.85
C ALA A 33 5.37 8.18 10.50
N GLY A 34 4.31 7.73 9.82
CA GLY A 34 2.94 7.76 10.34
C GLY A 34 2.80 6.95 11.63
N ASP A 35 3.37 5.74 11.67
CA ASP A 35 3.37 4.92 12.89
C ASP A 35 4.20 5.57 14.00
N ALA A 36 5.37 6.15 13.69
CA ALA A 36 6.16 6.87 14.69
C ALA A 36 5.42 8.08 15.28
N ILE A 37 4.71 8.86 14.45
CA ILE A 37 3.88 9.97 14.91
C ILE A 37 2.74 9.44 15.79
N GLN A 38 2.05 8.39 15.34
CA GLN A 38 0.94 7.79 16.09
C GLN A 38 1.40 7.28 17.46
N GLN A 39 2.53 6.58 17.53
CA GLN A 39 3.08 6.11 18.80
C GLN A 39 3.47 7.26 19.74
N ASN A 40 4.01 8.36 19.20
CA ASN A 40 4.30 9.56 19.99
C ASN A 40 3.03 10.22 20.55
N ILE A 41 1.95 10.26 19.77
CA ILE A 41 0.63 10.75 20.21
C ILE A 41 0.04 9.81 21.28
N GLU A 42 0.08 8.50 21.07
CA GLU A 42 -0.39 7.49 22.03
C GLU A 42 0.36 7.59 23.37
N LYS A 43 1.68 7.85 23.33
CA LYS A 43 2.50 8.07 24.53
C LYS A 43 2.13 9.34 25.30
N LYS A 44 1.70 10.40 24.60
CA LYS A 44 1.24 11.65 25.22
C LYS A 44 -0.17 11.54 25.81
N LEU A 45 -1.06 10.80 25.15
CA LEU A 45 -2.45 10.61 25.60
C LEU A 45 -2.59 9.57 26.71
N TYR A 46 -1.78 8.52 26.69
CA TYR A 46 -1.85 7.41 27.63
C TYR A 46 -0.53 7.30 28.41
N HIS A 47 -0.56 7.73 29.67
CA HIS A 47 0.57 7.57 30.58
C HIS A 47 0.90 6.06 30.75
N GLY A 48 2.15 5.67 30.45
CA GLY A 48 2.63 4.29 30.61
C GLY A 48 2.86 3.51 29.31
N LYS A 49 2.53 4.06 28.13
CA LYS A 49 2.89 3.42 26.86
C LYS A 49 4.37 3.61 26.50
N VAL A 50 5.06 2.50 26.24
CA VAL A 50 6.45 2.46 25.75
C VAL A 50 6.45 2.44 24.22
N TYR A 51 7.47 3.06 23.63
CA TYR A 51 7.65 3.04 22.17
C TYR A 51 7.95 1.62 21.68
N ASP A 52 7.17 1.11 20.75
CA ASP A 52 7.28 -0.22 20.16
C ASP A 52 7.98 -0.13 18.80
N THR A 53 9.29 -0.35 18.81
CA THR A 53 10.13 -0.40 17.60
C THR A 53 9.76 -1.56 16.68
N ARG A 54 9.27 -2.68 17.23
CA ARG A 54 8.86 -3.85 16.47
C ARG A 54 7.60 -3.54 15.65
N ARG A 55 6.67 -2.79 16.21
CA ARG A 55 5.47 -2.31 15.49
C ARG A 55 5.84 -1.43 14.29
N THR A 56 6.76 -0.47 14.47
CA THR A 56 7.22 0.37 13.36
C THR A 56 7.95 -0.45 12.29
N GLY A 57 8.78 -1.42 12.70
CA GLY A 57 9.43 -2.37 11.79
C GLY A 57 8.44 -3.21 10.98
N ASN A 58 7.39 -3.73 11.63
CA ASN A 58 6.32 -4.47 10.96
C ASN A 58 5.55 -3.59 9.96
N MET A 59 5.30 -2.32 10.29
CA MET A 59 4.64 -1.36 9.37
C MET A 59 5.51 -1.01 8.16
N MET A 60 6.82 -0.87 8.36
CA MET A 60 7.76 -0.69 7.25
C MET A 60 7.83 -1.92 6.36
N PHE A 61 7.89 -3.13 6.96
CA PHE A 61 7.88 -4.38 6.21
C PHE A 61 6.57 -4.55 5.41
N ALA A 62 5.43 -4.33 6.05
CA ALA A 62 4.10 -4.27 5.44
C ALA A 62 4.06 -3.33 4.23
N GLY A 63 4.54 -2.10 4.39
CA GLY A 63 4.63 -1.11 3.32
C GLY A 63 5.50 -1.57 2.15
N SER A 64 6.61 -2.23 2.45
CA SER A 64 7.53 -2.74 1.43
C SER A 64 6.90 -3.88 0.63
N ALA A 65 6.23 -4.80 1.31
CA ALA A 65 5.52 -5.92 0.70
C ALA A 65 4.39 -5.41 -0.21
N PHE A 66 3.58 -4.45 0.26
CA PHE A 66 2.52 -3.86 -0.54
C PHE A 66 3.04 -3.13 -1.77
N GLY A 67 4.12 -2.35 -1.65
CA GLY A 67 4.69 -1.62 -2.78
C GLY A 67 5.22 -2.56 -3.87
N ILE A 68 5.94 -3.62 -3.47
CA ILE A 68 6.49 -4.61 -4.39
C ILE A 68 5.37 -5.43 -5.04
N LEU A 69 4.48 -6.02 -4.23
CA LEU A 69 3.37 -6.85 -4.72
C LEU A 69 2.44 -6.04 -5.63
N GLY A 70 2.08 -4.82 -5.23
CA GLY A 70 1.25 -3.93 -6.03
C GLY A 70 1.88 -3.63 -7.39
N HIS A 71 3.19 -3.35 -7.44
CA HIS A 71 3.87 -3.10 -8.71
C HIS A 71 3.77 -4.28 -9.68
N TYR A 72 4.07 -5.49 -9.21
CA TYR A 72 3.99 -6.69 -10.04
C TYR A 72 2.56 -7.03 -10.43
N TRP A 73 1.60 -6.83 -9.53
CA TRP A 73 0.18 -7.01 -9.81
C TRP A 73 -0.30 -6.11 -10.96
N TYR A 74 0.01 -4.81 -10.88
CA TYR A 74 -0.36 -3.88 -11.96
C TYR A 74 0.36 -4.20 -13.27
N LYS A 75 1.65 -4.58 -13.22
CA LYS A 75 2.39 -4.99 -14.42
C LYS A 75 1.77 -6.23 -15.07
N PHE A 76 1.29 -7.19 -14.27
CA PHE A 76 0.55 -8.35 -14.76
C PHE A 76 -0.79 -7.96 -15.40
N LEU A 77 -1.54 -7.05 -14.78
CA LEU A 77 -2.80 -6.55 -15.33
C LEU A 77 -2.61 -5.81 -16.67
N ASP A 78 -1.54 -5.01 -16.80
CA ASP A 78 -1.23 -4.31 -18.05
C ASP A 78 -0.78 -5.27 -19.16
N PHE A 79 -0.09 -6.36 -18.81
CA PHE A 79 0.26 -7.42 -19.74
C PHE A 79 -0.97 -8.23 -20.18
N LYS A 80 -1.85 -8.59 -19.24
CA LYS A 80 -3.04 -9.43 -19.52
C LYS A 80 -4.15 -8.67 -20.24
N PHE A 81 -4.29 -7.38 -19.95
CA PHE A 81 -5.30 -6.50 -20.52
C PHE A 81 -4.64 -5.24 -21.09
N PRO A 82 -3.98 -5.34 -22.26
CA PRO A 82 -3.28 -4.21 -22.87
C PRO A 82 -4.26 -3.13 -23.35
N GLY A 83 -3.86 -1.87 -23.16
CA GLY A 83 -4.61 -0.68 -23.58
C GLY A 83 -5.65 -0.17 -22.57
N ALA A 84 -6.20 1.00 -22.86
CA ALA A 84 -7.14 1.74 -22.02
C ALA A 84 -8.61 1.68 -22.53
N SER A 85 -8.93 0.69 -23.36
CA SER A 85 -10.32 0.51 -23.82
C SER A 85 -11.26 0.24 -22.63
N ALA A 86 -12.49 0.74 -22.66
CA ALA A 86 -13.47 0.52 -21.59
C ALA A 86 -13.65 -0.97 -21.23
N LYS A 87 -13.54 -1.87 -22.22
CA LYS A 87 -13.57 -3.32 -22.03
C LYS A 87 -12.34 -3.85 -21.29
N ALA A 88 -11.15 -3.30 -21.55
CA ALA A 88 -9.93 -3.66 -20.82
C ALA A 88 -9.98 -3.14 -19.38
N VAL A 89 -10.43 -1.90 -19.16
CA VAL A 89 -10.61 -1.34 -17.82
C VAL A 89 -11.60 -2.15 -17.00
N GLY A 90 -12.76 -2.50 -17.58
CA GLY A 90 -13.76 -3.34 -16.91
C GLY A 90 -13.21 -4.70 -16.49
N LYS A 91 -12.42 -5.36 -17.34
CA LYS A 91 -11.77 -6.64 -16.99
C LYS A 91 -10.72 -6.50 -15.89
N LYS A 92 -9.97 -5.40 -15.87
CA LYS A 92 -9.01 -5.10 -14.80
C LYS A 92 -9.73 -4.91 -13.46
N ILE A 93 -10.82 -4.12 -13.43
CA ILE A 93 -11.64 -3.90 -12.24
C ILE A 93 -12.22 -5.22 -11.72
N LEU A 94 -12.81 -6.05 -12.59
CA LEU A 94 -13.35 -7.35 -12.18
C LEU A 94 -12.27 -8.27 -11.60
N SER A 95 -11.08 -8.28 -12.18
CA SER A 95 -9.95 -9.06 -11.67
C SER A 95 -9.51 -8.58 -10.29
N GLU A 96 -9.45 -7.27 -10.06
CA GLU A 96 -9.15 -6.69 -8.75
C GLU A 96 -10.24 -6.99 -7.71
N MET A 97 -11.53 -6.96 -8.10
CA MET A 97 -12.62 -7.31 -7.19
C MET A 97 -12.60 -8.78 -6.79
N ALA A 98 -12.12 -9.67 -7.66
CA ALA A 98 -12.00 -11.10 -7.35
C ALA A 98 -10.78 -11.41 -6.46
N ILE A 99 -9.63 -10.79 -6.72
CA ILE A 99 -8.34 -11.17 -6.12
C ILE A 99 -7.94 -10.26 -4.96
N GLY A 100 -8.36 -9.00 -4.98
CA GLY A 100 -8.06 -8.03 -3.92
C GLY A 100 -8.56 -8.49 -2.54
N PRO A 101 -9.85 -8.79 -2.35
CA PRO A 101 -10.39 -9.12 -1.03
C PRO A 101 -9.73 -10.32 -0.34
N PRO A 102 -9.47 -11.47 -1.02
CA PRO A 102 -8.73 -12.57 -0.42
C PRO A 102 -7.29 -12.20 -0.03
N LEU A 103 -6.59 -11.42 -0.86
CA LEU A 103 -5.22 -10.97 -0.58
C LEU A 103 -5.18 -10.04 0.64
N PHE A 104 -6.06 -9.03 0.67
CA PHE A 104 -6.15 -8.12 1.81
C PHE A 104 -6.58 -8.85 3.09
N LEU A 105 -7.49 -9.82 3.00
CA LEU A 105 -7.86 -10.63 4.16
C LEU A 105 -6.65 -11.41 4.72
N GLY A 106 -5.89 -12.10 3.85
CA GLY A 106 -4.68 -12.81 4.27
C GLY A 106 -3.63 -11.87 4.90
N PHE A 107 -3.56 -10.64 4.42
CA PHE A 107 -2.70 -9.60 4.98
C PHE A 107 -3.15 -9.13 6.37
N PHE A 108 -4.44 -8.82 6.55
CA PHE A 108 -5.01 -8.45 7.86
C PHE A 108 -4.89 -9.56 8.90
N ILE A 109 -5.01 -10.82 8.47
CA ILE A 109 -4.76 -11.98 9.34
C ILE A 109 -3.27 -12.04 9.71
N SER A 110 -2.36 -11.92 8.74
CA SER A 110 -0.92 -11.94 8.98
C SER A 110 -0.48 -10.87 9.99
N ILE A 111 -0.94 -9.63 9.81
CA ILE A 111 -0.67 -8.54 10.76
C ILE A 111 -1.29 -8.84 12.13
N GLY A 112 -2.54 -9.28 12.17
CA GLY A 112 -3.20 -9.59 13.43
C GLY A 112 -2.48 -10.66 14.23
N LEU A 113 -1.99 -11.71 13.56
CA LEU A 113 -1.18 -12.75 14.20
C LEU A 113 0.14 -12.19 14.75
N LEU A 114 0.81 -11.30 14.02
CA LEU A 114 2.03 -10.63 14.48
C LEU A 114 1.78 -9.70 15.69
N GLU A 115 0.58 -9.14 15.79
CA GLU A 115 0.13 -8.30 16.91
C GLU A 115 -0.46 -9.11 18.07
N GLY A 116 -0.54 -10.45 17.97
CA GLY A 116 -1.15 -11.32 18.98
C GLY A 116 -2.69 -11.29 19.03
N LYS A 117 -3.33 -10.76 17.98
CA LYS A 117 -4.79 -10.73 17.83
C LYS A 117 -5.31 -12.06 17.28
N SER A 118 -6.57 -12.37 17.61
CA SER A 118 -7.25 -13.54 17.05
C SER A 118 -7.63 -13.33 15.57
N VAL A 119 -7.71 -14.43 14.83
CA VAL A 119 -8.17 -14.42 13.42
C VAL A 119 -9.56 -13.80 13.29
N VAL A 120 -10.44 -14.02 14.27
CA VAL A 120 -11.79 -13.44 14.31
C VAL A 120 -11.74 -11.92 14.41
N GLN A 121 -10.85 -11.36 15.24
CA GLN A 121 -10.67 -9.91 15.36
C GLN A 121 -10.13 -9.32 14.06
N SER A 122 -9.14 -9.97 13.42
CA SER A 122 -8.63 -9.54 12.10
C SER A 122 -9.72 -9.57 11.03
N PHE A 123 -10.57 -10.60 11.02
CA PHE A 123 -11.67 -10.72 10.07
C PHE A 123 -12.72 -9.62 10.28
N GLN A 124 -13.07 -9.31 11.54
CA GLN A 124 -13.97 -8.20 11.85
C GLN A 124 -13.39 -6.86 11.41
N GLN A 125 -12.09 -6.65 11.62
CA GLN A 125 -11.39 -5.44 11.20
C GLN A 125 -11.34 -5.32 9.68
N PHE A 126 -11.12 -6.42 8.96
CA PHE A 126 -11.23 -6.49 7.51
C PHE A 126 -12.65 -6.13 7.05
N LYS A 127 -13.69 -6.76 7.63
CA LYS A 127 -15.10 -6.51 7.28
C LYS A 127 -15.48 -5.04 7.46
N LYS A 128 -15.00 -4.39 8.52
CA LYS A 128 -15.23 -2.95 8.76
C LYS A 128 -14.59 -2.08 7.68
N ASN A 129 -13.39 -2.44 7.22
CA ASN A 129 -12.65 -1.68 6.21
C ASN A 129 -12.92 -2.15 4.77
N PHE A 130 -13.76 -3.16 4.58
CA PHE A 130 -13.96 -3.82 3.28
C PHE A 130 -14.32 -2.84 2.16
N PHE A 131 -15.33 -1.99 2.40
CA PHE A 131 -15.77 -0.98 1.42
C PHE A 131 -14.69 0.05 1.12
N LEU A 132 -13.92 0.45 2.14
CA LEU A 132 -12.82 1.40 1.98
C LEU A 132 -11.70 0.81 1.12
N ILE A 133 -11.33 -0.45 1.38
CA ILE A 133 -10.31 -1.18 0.62
C ILE A 133 -10.71 -1.29 -0.86
N LEU A 134 -11.98 -1.64 -1.14
CA LEU A 134 -12.49 -1.72 -2.50
C LEU A 134 -12.51 -0.35 -3.20
N ALA A 135 -12.97 0.69 -2.51
CA ALA A 135 -13.04 2.04 -3.06
C ALA A 135 -11.64 2.59 -3.41
N ILE A 136 -10.66 2.39 -2.52
CA ILE A 136 -9.27 2.80 -2.75
C ILE A 136 -8.66 2.04 -3.93
N GLY A 137 -8.89 0.73 -4.03
CA GLY A 137 -8.40 -0.09 -5.15
C GLY A 137 -8.92 0.42 -6.50
N GLN A 138 -10.23 0.64 -6.59
CA GLN A 138 -10.86 1.17 -7.81
C GLN A 138 -10.37 2.58 -8.16
N TYR A 139 -10.25 3.46 -7.18
CA TYR A 139 -9.72 4.82 -7.40
C TYR A 139 -8.27 4.80 -7.89
N MET A 140 -7.43 3.96 -7.29
CA MET A 140 -6.02 3.81 -7.69
C MET A 140 -5.90 3.27 -9.11
N LEU A 141 -6.76 2.30 -9.49
CA LEU A 141 -6.77 1.75 -10.85
C LEU A 141 -7.27 2.79 -11.88
N LEU A 142 -8.25 3.62 -11.52
CA LEU A 142 -8.74 4.71 -12.37
C LEU A 142 -7.71 5.82 -12.57
N CYS A 143 -6.97 6.22 -11.52
CA CYS A 143 -5.92 7.24 -11.63
C CYS A 143 -4.72 6.81 -12.50
N LYS A 144 -4.62 5.53 -12.85
CA LYS A 144 -3.46 4.96 -13.56
C LYS A 144 -3.74 4.62 -15.03
N GLN A 145 -5.01 4.71 -15.47
CA GLN A 145 -5.45 4.53 -16.86
C GLN A 145 -5.36 5.85 -17.61
#